data_AF-A0A6J6AQW8-F1
#
_entry.id   AF-A0A6J6AQW8-F1
#
_cell.length_a   1.000
_cell.length_b   1.000
_cell.length_c   1.000
_cell.angle_alpha   90.00
_cell.angle_beta   90.00
_cell.angle_gamma   90.00
#
_symmetry.space_group_name_H-M   'P 1'
#
loop_
_entity.id
_entity.type
_entity.pdbx_description
1 polymer ?
#
loop_
_entity_poly.entity_id
_entity_poly.type
_entity_poly.pdbx_seq_one_letter_code
_entity_poly.pdbx_strand_id
1 'polypeptide(L)'
;MFGTGCQTIDGDAALAYARSRHLEYLDPKTKKWIEDPSADLGRISRQTIFMRTMLDRAQAKFGSMDLKAVNSLVSSTADNLSLDSKLSIGDLVSLGKSFKGFSGDQIVTHALPVYIDMTNGGASILRLDTAAGEDVLNIFRGVPAGTVMPKSVVVSVTNATGTKGRAVEVAARLKQLGFTATSGGDIAKSQTTTSIKYLPGFEKQADLLRRQLGGIAEIQADKTLKSSAPVVLILGSSFTGVLAEPVPTSSTTTTTGAPGSSTSSTTGPVTTVKPGEVTELVGVQAGKAPEGVVCK
;
A
#
# COMPACT_ATOMS: atom_id res chain seq x y z
N MET A 1 27.26 -12.12 -8.93
CA MET A 1 27.75 -13.28 -8.17
C MET A 1 28.29 -12.78 -6.84
N PHE A 2 27.80 -13.30 -5.72
CA PHE A 2 28.28 -12.93 -4.38
C PHE A 2 28.70 -14.18 -3.60
N GLY A 3 29.85 -14.10 -2.92
CA GLY A 3 30.28 -15.14 -1.98
C GLY A 3 29.38 -15.20 -0.76
N THR A 4 29.35 -16.35 -0.07
CA THR A 4 28.62 -16.52 1.20
C THR A 4 29.50 -16.17 2.40
N GLY A 5 28.88 -15.62 3.46
CA GLY A 5 29.55 -15.19 4.68
C GLY A 5 29.57 -13.66 4.86
N CYS A 6 30.36 -13.16 5.81
CA CYS A 6 30.55 -11.72 6.00
C CYS A 6 31.21 -11.12 4.76
N GLN A 7 30.52 -10.20 4.10
CA GLN A 7 31.02 -9.49 2.94
C GLN A 7 30.84 -7.99 3.19
N THR A 8 31.95 -7.27 3.17
CA THR A 8 31.91 -5.81 3.08
C THR A 8 31.90 -5.46 1.60
N ILE A 9 30.76 -4.94 1.14
CA ILE A 9 30.53 -4.54 -0.25
C ILE A 9 30.74 -3.03 -0.39
N ASP A 10 31.37 -2.62 -1.49
CA ASP A 10 31.49 -1.21 -1.88
C ASP A 10 30.20 -0.71 -2.56
N GLY A 11 30.21 0.55 -3.03
CA GLY A 11 29.05 1.17 -3.66
C GLY A 11 28.56 0.45 -4.92
N ASP A 12 29.49 0.00 -5.77
CA ASP A 12 29.15 -0.69 -7.02
C ASP A 12 28.58 -2.09 -6.74
N ALA A 13 29.19 -2.83 -5.82
CA ALA A 13 28.70 -4.13 -5.40
C ALA A 13 27.35 -4.02 -4.66
N ALA A 14 27.14 -3.00 -3.83
CA ALA A 14 25.87 -2.73 -3.18
C ALA A 14 24.76 -2.40 -4.19
N LEU A 15 25.05 -1.57 -5.18
CA LEU A 15 24.13 -1.25 -6.26
C LEU A 15 23.78 -2.51 -7.08
N ALA A 16 24.79 -3.31 -7.43
CA ALA A 16 24.60 -4.57 -8.14
C ALA A 16 23.73 -5.55 -7.33
N TYR A 17 23.96 -5.65 -6.02
CA TYR A 17 23.18 -6.49 -5.11
C TYR A 17 21.72 -6.06 -5.06
N ALA A 18 21.45 -4.77 -4.81
CA ALA A 18 20.11 -4.23 -4.67
C ALA A 18 19.33 -4.19 -6.00
N ARG A 19 20.01 -4.21 -7.15
CA ARG A 19 19.37 -4.23 -8.48
C ARG A 19 19.18 -5.63 -9.06
N SER A 20 19.88 -6.63 -8.52
CA SER A 20 19.87 -7.97 -9.12
C SER A 20 18.47 -8.58 -9.10
N ARG A 21 17.99 -9.01 -10.27
CA ARG A 21 16.82 -9.88 -10.45
C ARG A 21 17.22 -11.36 -10.54
N HIS A 22 18.41 -11.65 -11.05
CA HIS A 22 18.95 -13.01 -11.24
C HIS A 22 20.17 -13.16 -10.35
N LEU A 23 19.94 -13.21 -9.04
CA LEU A 23 21.04 -13.27 -8.08
C LEU A 23 21.60 -14.68 -8.04
N GLU A 24 22.86 -14.83 -8.43
CA GLU A 24 23.60 -16.06 -8.18
C GLU A 24 24.47 -15.93 -6.92
N TYR A 25 24.40 -16.96 -6.08
CA TYR A 25 25.18 -17.09 -4.85
C TYR A 25 25.89 -18.43 -4.80
N LEU A 26 27.03 -18.48 -4.11
CA LEU A 26 27.81 -19.71 -3.95
C LEU A 26 27.25 -20.54 -2.79
N ASP A 27 26.68 -21.70 -3.09
CA ASP A 27 26.22 -22.64 -2.06
C ASP A 27 27.42 -23.09 -1.20
N PRO A 28 27.40 -22.84 0.12
CA PRO A 28 28.54 -23.14 0.98
C PRO A 28 28.82 -24.63 1.10
N LYS A 29 27.82 -25.50 0.91
CA LYS A 29 27.92 -26.97 0.98
C LYS A 29 28.38 -27.56 -0.34
N THR A 30 27.72 -27.19 -1.43
CA THR A 30 27.96 -27.81 -2.75
C THR A 30 29.05 -27.11 -3.56
N LYS A 31 29.46 -25.89 -3.17
CA LYS A 31 30.41 -25.02 -3.88
C LYS A 31 29.99 -24.70 -5.31
N LYS A 32 28.69 -24.78 -5.61
CA LYS A 32 28.11 -24.42 -6.92
C LYS A 32 27.43 -23.07 -6.85
N TRP A 33 27.45 -22.35 -7.97
CA TRP A 33 26.62 -21.17 -8.16
C TRP A 33 25.17 -21.60 -8.35
N ILE A 34 24.28 -21.05 -7.54
CA ILE A 34 22.84 -21.31 -7.59
C ILE A 34 22.15 -19.97 -7.78
N GLU A 35 21.19 -19.92 -8.71
CA GLU A 35 20.34 -18.77 -8.90
C GLU A 35 19.23 -18.73 -7.83
N ASP A 36 19.02 -17.55 -7.25
CA ASP A 36 17.89 -17.25 -6.38
C ASP A 36 16.60 -17.16 -7.24
N PRO A 37 15.63 -18.08 -7.05
CA PRO A 37 14.45 -18.17 -7.90
C PRO A 37 13.41 -17.06 -7.64
N SER A 38 13.63 -16.19 -6.67
CA SER A 38 12.65 -15.18 -6.22
C SER A 38 12.54 -13.94 -7.14
N ALA A 39 13.42 -13.81 -8.14
CA ALA A 39 13.35 -12.79 -9.18
C ALA A 39 13.16 -11.35 -8.64
N ASP A 40 12.08 -10.68 -9.08
CA ASP A 40 11.74 -9.31 -8.69
C ASP A 40 11.41 -9.18 -7.20
N LEU A 41 10.76 -10.21 -6.62
CA LEU A 41 10.43 -10.24 -5.20
C LEU A 41 11.70 -10.34 -4.34
N GLY A 42 12.67 -11.16 -4.79
CA GLY A 42 14.00 -11.20 -4.18
C GLY A 42 14.72 -9.85 -4.23
N ARG A 43 14.56 -9.11 -5.33
CA ARG A 43 15.11 -7.75 -5.43
C ARG A 43 14.49 -6.83 -4.38
N ILE A 44 13.17 -6.84 -4.21
CA ILE A 44 12.48 -6.04 -3.19
C ILE A 44 12.97 -6.40 -1.78
N SER A 45 13.15 -7.70 -1.50
CA SER A 45 13.74 -8.16 -0.24
C SER A 45 15.13 -7.59 -0.01
N ARG A 46 16.01 -7.64 -1.02
CA ARG A 46 17.38 -7.11 -0.94
C ARG A 46 17.43 -5.60 -0.77
N GLN A 47 16.55 -4.86 -1.44
CA GLN A 47 16.41 -3.42 -1.25
C GLN A 47 15.99 -3.10 0.19
N THR A 48 15.07 -3.88 0.76
CA THR A 48 14.67 -3.74 2.17
C THR A 48 15.85 -4.03 3.12
N ILE A 49 16.61 -5.10 2.89
CA ILE A 49 17.81 -5.43 3.68
C ILE A 49 18.86 -4.32 3.58
N PHE A 50 19.08 -3.80 2.36
CA PHE A 50 20.02 -2.71 2.12
C PHE A 50 19.63 -1.46 2.92
N MET A 51 18.34 -1.06 2.90
CA MET A 51 17.85 0.07 3.69
C MET A 51 18.02 -0.13 5.20
N ARG A 52 17.71 -1.33 5.71
CA ARG A 52 17.91 -1.68 7.13
C ARG A 52 19.39 -1.61 7.53
N THR A 53 20.26 -2.17 6.71
CA THR A 53 21.72 -2.19 6.94
C THR A 53 22.32 -0.78 6.89
N MET A 54 21.85 0.07 5.96
CA MET A 54 22.25 1.47 5.92
C MET A 54 21.80 2.22 7.16
N LEU A 55 20.60 1.95 7.68
CA LEU A 55 20.13 2.57 8.92
C LEU A 55 20.96 2.15 10.12
N ASP A 56 21.29 0.86 10.25
CA ASP A 56 22.19 0.37 11.32
C ASP A 56 23.57 1.04 11.26
N ARG A 57 24.15 1.16 10.05
CA ARG A 57 25.43 1.86 9.84
C ARG A 57 25.33 3.35 10.18
N ALA A 58 24.25 4.01 9.79
CA ALA A 58 24.00 5.41 10.13
C ALA A 58 23.83 5.58 11.65
N GLN A 59 23.01 4.75 12.28
CA GLN A 59 22.76 4.77 13.73
C GLN A 59 24.05 4.59 14.53
N ALA A 60 24.95 3.68 14.12
CA ALA A 60 26.27 3.54 14.75
C ALA A 60 27.09 4.85 14.68
N LYS A 61 27.04 5.59 13.56
CA LYS A 61 27.73 6.88 13.40
C LYS A 61 27.07 8.00 14.20
N PHE A 62 25.75 8.14 14.13
CA PHE A 62 24.99 9.16 14.88
C PHE A 62 25.04 8.91 16.40
N GLY A 63 24.96 7.65 16.84
CA GLY A 63 25.05 7.24 18.24
C GLY A 63 26.43 7.49 18.85
N SER A 64 27.49 7.43 18.04
CA SER A 64 28.86 7.77 18.46
C SER A 64 29.11 9.27 18.65
N MET A 65 28.15 10.14 18.33
CA MET A 65 28.26 11.61 18.36
C MET A 65 29.43 12.18 17.54
N ASP A 66 29.92 11.45 16.53
CA ASP A 66 30.93 11.96 15.60
C ASP A 66 30.33 12.99 14.64
N LEU A 67 30.30 14.24 15.08
CA LEU A 67 29.72 15.35 14.32
C LEU A 67 30.44 15.59 12.99
N LYS A 68 31.74 15.25 12.87
CA LYS A 68 32.49 15.39 11.62
C LYS A 68 32.07 14.31 10.63
N ALA A 69 31.98 13.05 11.06
CA ALA A 69 31.49 11.97 10.21
C ALA A 69 30.03 12.18 9.79
N VAL A 70 29.18 12.67 10.71
CA VAL A 70 27.79 13.02 10.40
C VAL A 70 27.71 14.13 9.35
N ASN A 71 28.45 15.23 9.53
CA ASN A 71 28.44 16.33 8.58
C ASN A 71 29.00 15.91 7.21
N SER A 72 30.09 15.15 7.19
CA SER A 72 30.68 14.61 5.95
C SER A 72 29.73 13.66 5.23
N LEU A 73 29.00 12.81 5.96
CA LEU A 73 28.00 11.91 5.40
C LEU A 73 26.85 12.70 4.78
N VAL A 74 26.31 13.69 5.49
CA VAL A 74 25.19 14.51 5.01
C VAL A 74 25.60 15.35 3.81
N SER A 75 26.77 16.00 3.82
CA SER A 75 27.23 16.81 2.69
C SER A 75 27.52 15.98 1.44
N SER A 76 28.27 14.88 1.59
CA SER A 76 28.55 13.97 0.47
C SER A 76 27.29 13.35 -0.11
N THR A 77 26.26 13.14 0.72
CA THR A 77 24.98 12.61 0.27
C THR A 77 24.15 13.68 -0.43
N ALA A 78 24.09 14.90 0.11
CA ALA A 78 23.35 16.01 -0.48
C ALA A 78 23.88 16.40 -1.88
N ASP A 79 25.19 16.27 -2.12
CA ASP A 79 25.79 16.52 -3.43
C ASP A 79 25.40 15.46 -4.49
N ASN A 80 24.98 14.27 -4.06
CA ASN A 80 24.66 13.14 -4.93
C ASN A 80 23.17 12.78 -4.94
N LEU A 81 22.34 13.51 -4.20
CA LEU A 81 20.89 13.32 -4.13
C LEU A 81 20.18 14.59 -4.59
N SER A 82 19.07 14.40 -5.32
CA SER A 82 18.12 15.50 -5.53
C SER A 82 17.24 15.61 -4.29
N LEU A 83 17.27 16.77 -3.63
CA LEU A 83 16.47 17.07 -2.45
C LEU A 83 15.40 18.12 -2.80
N ASP A 84 14.25 18.03 -2.14
CA ASP A 84 13.23 19.08 -2.24
C ASP A 84 13.81 20.42 -1.76
N SER A 85 13.46 21.52 -2.45
CA SER A 85 13.95 22.86 -2.10
C SER A 85 13.64 23.30 -0.66
N LYS A 86 12.68 22.67 0.01
CA LYS A 86 12.30 22.94 1.41
C LYS A 86 12.93 21.96 2.39
N LEU A 87 13.66 20.94 1.94
CA LEU A 87 14.37 20.00 2.79
C LEU A 87 15.79 20.49 3.04
N SER A 88 16.02 21.07 4.21
CA SER A 88 17.35 21.61 4.56
C SER A 88 18.29 20.54 5.12
N ILE A 89 19.60 20.83 5.11
CA ILE A 89 20.61 20.03 5.82
C ILE A 89 20.27 19.91 7.31
N GLY A 90 19.73 20.98 7.92
CA GLY A 90 19.29 20.98 9.31
C GLY A 90 18.16 19.98 9.59
N ASP A 91 17.24 19.80 8.64
CA ASP A 91 16.17 18.81 8.73
C ASP A 91 16.73 17.38 8.66
N LEU A 92 17.70 17.13 7.77
CA LEU A 92 18.38 15.84 7.67
C LEU A 92 19.13 15.47 8.96
N VAL A 93 19.83 16.45 9.56
CA VAL A 93 20.51 16.26 10.84
C VAL A 93 19.50 16.00 11.96
N SER A 94 18.38 16.73 11.99
CA SER A 94 17.31 16.56 12.98
C SER A 94 16.66 15.19 12.85
N LEU A 95 16.41 14.73 11.62
CA LEU A 95 15.93 13.38 11.33
C LEU A 95 16.91 12.32 11.84
N GLY A 96 18.20 12.43 11.54
CA GLY A 96 19.22 11.50 12.03
C GLY A 96 19.28 11.44 13.56
N LYS A 97 19.11 12.58 14.25
CA LYS A 97 19.02 12.63 15.72
C LYS A 97 17.78 11.91 16.26
N SER A 98 16.63 12.05 15.62
CA SER A 98 15.39 11.35 16.02
C SER A 98 15.53 9.82 15.90
N PHE A 99 16.34 9.36 14.94
CA PHE A 99 16.61 7.93 14.71
C PHE A 99 17.84 7.39 15.46
N LYS A 100 18.50 8.17 16.33
CA LYS A 100 19.74 7.75 17.02
C LYS A 100 19.62 6.46 17.84
N GLY A 101 18.41 6.14 18.31
CA GLY A 101 18.10 4.96 19.11
C GLY A 101 17.26 3.92 18.35
N PHE A 102 17.15 4.06 17.03
CA PHE A 102 16.32 3.22 16.20
C PHE A 102 17.20 2.38 15.27
N SER A 103 17.16 1.06 15.42
CA SER A 103 17.89 0.12 14.57
C SER A 103 17.04 -0.35 13.40
N GLY A 104 17.70 -0.83 12.34
CA GLY A 104 17.08 -1.33 11.12
C GLY A 104 16.13 -2.51 11.35
N ASP A 105 16.34 -3.30 12.39
CA ASP A 105 15.43 -4.39 12.78
C ASP A 105 14.11 -3.91 13.39
N GLN A 106 14.03 -2.65 13.81
CA GLN A 106 12.78 -2.00 14.23
C GLN A 106 11.98 -1.43 13.04
N ILE A 107 12.51 -1.46 11.81
CA ILE A 107 11.75 -1.09 10.61
C ILE A 107 10.68 -2.14 10.33
N VAL A 108 9.44 -1.74 10.52
CA VAL A 108 8.26 -2.44 10.03
C VAL A 108 8.01 -2.01 8.59
N THR A 109 8.02 -2.98 7.67
CA THR A 109 7.72 -2.76 6.26
C THR A 109 6.30 -3.21 5.99
N HIS A 110 5.51 -2.40 5.28
CA HIS A 110 4.19 -2.80 4.81
C HIS A 110 4.14 -2.82 3.29
N ALA A 111 3.53 -3.85 2.71
CA ALA A 111 3.30 -3.93 1.27
C ALA A 111 1.89 -3.47 0.95
N LEU A 112 1.76 -2.62 -0.07
CA LEU A 112 0.47 -2.31 -0.66
C LEU A 112 0.01 -3.50 -1.51
N PRO A 113 -1.25 -3.95 -1.35
CA PRO A 113 -1.78 -5.05 -2.13
C PRO A 113 -1.96 -4.62 -3.58
N VAL A 114 -1.45 -5.43 -4.50
CA VAL A 114 -1.53 -5.18 -5.93
C VAL A 114 -1.96 -6.42 -6.67
N TYR A 115 -2.56 -6.23 -7.84
CA TYR A 115 -2.86 -7.27 -8.81
C TYR A 115 -2.29 -6.92 -10.18
N ILE A 116 -1.94 -7.93 -10.96
CA ILE A 116 -1.43 -7.77 -12.33
C ILE A 116 -2.57 -7.32 -13.23
N ASP A 117 -2.30 -6.33 -14.07
CA ASP A 117 -3.18 -5.92 -15.16
C ASP A 117 -2.35 -5.63 -16.42
N MET A 118 -3.01 -5.49 -17.55
CA MET A 118 -2.39 -5.12 -18.82
C MET A 118 -3.06 -3.87 -19.36
N THR A 119 -2.27 -2.87 -19.76
CA THR A 119 -2.79 -1.70 -20.46
C THR A 119 -3.34 -2.09 -21.83
N ASN A 120 -4.18 -1.23 -22.42
CA ASN A 120 -4.66 -1.42 -23.79
C ASN A 120 -3.52 -1.54 -24.83
N GLY A 121 -2.35 -0.99 -24.53
CA GLY A 121 -1.14 -1.09 -25.36
C GLY A 121 -0.29 -2.34 -25.10
N GLY A 122 -0.76 -3.30 -24.30
CA GLY A 122 -0.06 -4.56 -24.02
C GLY A 122 1.01 -4.50 -22.92
N ALA A 123 1.22 -3.34 -22.29
CA ALA A 123 2.17 -3.24 -21.18
C ALA A 123 1.61 -3.90 -19.90
N SER A 124 2.40 -4.80 -19.30
CA SER A 124 2.12 -5.37 -17.97
C SER A 124 2.31 -4.32 -16.87
N ILE A 125 1.33 -4.17 -16.00
CA ILE A 125 1.30 -3.20 -14.90
C ILE A 125 0.83 -3.87 -13.61
N LEU A 126 1.15 -3.24 -12.48
CA LEU A 126 0.56 -3.56 -11.18
C LEU A 126 -0.47 -2.48 -10.84
N ARG A 127 -1.70 -2.89 -10.56
CA ARG A 127 -2.73 -2.00 -10.03
C ARG A 127 -2.87 -2.20 -8.54
N LEU A 128 -2.98 -1.08 -7.82
CA LEU A 128 -3.32 -1.07 -6.40
C LEU A 128 -4.72 -1.65 -6.21
N ASP A 129 -4.85 -2.65 -5.35
CA ASP A 129 -6.12 -3.00 -4.75
C ASP A 129 -6.46 -1.93 -3.72
N THR A 130 -7.19 -0.90 -4.16
CA THR A 130 -7.52 0.23 -3.30
C THR A 130 -8.35 -0.17 -2.09
N ALA A 131 -9.20 -1.19 -2.19
CA ALA A 131 -10.03 -1.61 -1.07
C ALA A 131 -9.19 -2.29 0.02
N ALA A 132 -8.36 -3.25 -0.37
CA ALA A 132 -7.48 -3.95 0.56
C ALA A 132 -6.32 -3.05 1.05
N GLY A 133 -5.94 -2.03 0.27
CA GLY A 133 -4.87 -1.10 0.58
C GLY A 133 -5.21 -0.08 1.66
N GLU A 134 -6.50 0.21 1.91
CA GLU A 134 -6.89 1.20 2.92
C GLU A 134 -6.39 0.82 4.32
N ASP A 135 -6.44 -0.46 4.69
CA ASP A 135 -5.98 -0.89 6.01
C ASP A 135 -4.47 -0.71 6.20
N VAL A 136 -3.68 -0.90 5.13
CA VAL A 136 -2.24 -0.61 5.14
C VAL A 136 -1.98 0.89 5.24
N LEU A 137 -2.73 1.70 4.49
CA LEU A 137 -2.59 3.16 4.52
C LEU A 137 -3.04 3.78 5.85
N ASN A 138 -4.02 3.17 6.52
CA ASN A 138 -4.55 3.63 7.80
C ASN A 138 -3.51 3.60 8.92
N ILE A 139 -2.52 2.69 8.85
CA ILE A 139 -1.35 2.69 9.74
C ILE A 139 -0.62 4.03 9.67
N PHE A 140 -0.35 4.51 8.46
CA PHE A 140 0.37 5.76 8.22
C PHE A 140 -0.48 7.02 8.46
N ARG A 141 -1.81 6.87 8.49
CA ARG A 141 -2.74 7.95 8.84
C ARG A 141 -3.03 8.01 10.34
N GLY A 142 -2.59 7.03 11.13
CA GLY A 142 -2.86 6.94 12.56
C GLY A 142 -4.33 6.66 12.89
N VAL A 143 -5.05 5.94 12.03
CA VAL A 143 -6.47 5.58 12.25
C VAL A 143 -6.64 4.06 12.33
N PRO A 144 -7.69 3.56 13.00
CA PRO A 144 -7.91 2.12 13.13
C PRO A 144 -8.08 1.41 11.78
N ALA A 145 -7.65 0.15 11.71
CA ALA A 145 -7.97 -0.72 10.59
C ALA A 145 -9.49 -0.81 10.37
N GLY A 146 -9.92 -0.89 9.13
CA GLY A 146 -11.31 -0.85 8.70
C GLY A 146 -11.92 0.55 8.62
N THR A 147 -11.20 1.60 9.03
CA THR A 147 -11.64 2.99 8.80
C THR A 147 -11.68 3.28 7.31
N VAL A 148 -12.85 3.66 6.80
CA VAL A 148 -13.00 4.14 5.42
C VAL A 148 -13.16 5.64 5.44
N MET A 149 -12.33 6.33 4.65
CA MET A 149 -12.43 7.78 4.49
C MET A 149 -13.26 8.11 3.24
N PRO A 150 -13.98 9.25 3.20
CA PRO A 150 -14.68 9.68 1.98
C PRO A 150 -13.80 9.62 0.73
N LYS A 151 -12.53 10.04 0.85
CA LYS A 151 -11.57 10.08 -0.26
C LYS A 151 -11.28 8.72 -0.90
N SER A 152 -11.39 7.62 -0.16
CA SER A 152 -11.20 6.27 -0.68
C SER A 152 -12.43 5.71 -1.40
N VAL A 153 -13.56 6.43 -1.40
CA VAL A 153 -14.78 6.03 -2.09
C VAL A 153 -14.79 6.66 -3.49
N VAL A 154 -14.49 5.85 -4.50
CA VAL A 154 -14.59 6.22 -5.92
C VAL A 154 -15.96 5.83 -6.44
N VAL A 155 -16.81 6.82 -6.71
CA VAL A 155 -18.23 6.62 -7.05
C VAL A 155 -18.62 7.27 -8.37
N SER A 156 -19.32 6.53 -9.23
CA SER A 156 -20.06 7.07 -10.37
C SER A 156 -21.53 7.25 -10.02
N VAL A 157 -22.07 8.46 -10.18
CA VAL A 157 -23.45 8.81 -9.81
C VAL A 157 -24.32 8.87 -11.07
N THR A 158 -25.25 7.95 -11.20
CA THR A 158 -26.24 7.88 -12.28
C THR A 158 -27.61 8.33 -11.77
N ASN A 159 -28.31 9.13 -12.56
CA ASN A 159 -29.60 9.68 -12.18
C ASN A 159 -30.77 8.99 -12.90
N ALA A 160 -31.60 8.30 -12.13
CA ALA A 160 -32.83 7.65 -12.56
C ALA A 160 -34.07 8.26 -11.88
N THR A 161 -33.99 9.50 -11.37
CA THR A 161 -35.08 10.15 -10.63
C THR A 161 -36.17 10.73 -11.53
N GLY A 162 -35.91 10.87 -12.83
CA GLY A 162 -36.76 11.61 -13.78
C GLY A 162 -36.55 13.12 -13.78
N THR A 163 -35.80 13.67 -12.83
CA THR A 163 -35.43 15.11 -12.80
C THR A 163 -34.06 15.30 -13.41
N LYS A 164 -33.91 16.17 -14.41
CA LYS A 164 -32.62 16.38 -15.08
C LYS A 164 -31.55 16.96 -14.15
N GLY A 165 -30.30 16.55 -14.34
CA GLY A 165 -29.13 17.18 -13.70
C GLY A 165 -28.81 16.71 -12.27
N ARG A 166 -29.63 15.86 -11.65
CA ARG A 166 -29.42 15.40 -10.26
C ARG A 166 -28.10 14.64 -10.06
N ALA A 167 -27.63 13.91 -11.07
CA ALA A 167 -26.34 13.22 -10.99
C ALA A 167 -25.18 14.20 -10.78
N VAL A 168 -25.19 15.33 -11.48
CA VAL A 168 -24.16 16.38 -11.39
C VAL A 168 -24.19 17.04 -10.02
N GLU A 169 -25.37 17.41 -9.54
CA GLU A 169 -25.58 18.02 -8.22
C GLU A 169 -25.09 17.11 -7.09
N VAL A 170 -25.49 15.84 -7.11
CA VAL A 170 -25.11 14.87 -6.08
C VAL A 170 -23.62 14.55 -6.13
N ALA A 171 -23.05 14.37 -7.33
CA ALA A 171 -21.61 14.17 -7.48
C ALA A 171 -20.80 15.38 -6.96
N ALA A 172 -21.27 16.60 -7.21
CA ALA A 172 -20.64 17.81 -6.69
C ALA A 172 -20.73 17.89 -5.16
N ARG A 173 -21.89 17.54 -4.58
CA ARG A 173 -22.06 17.53 -3.12
C ARG A 173 -21.18 16.47 -2.44
N LEU A 174 -21.11 15.26 -3.00
CA LEU A 174 -20.22 14.21 -2.51
C LEU A 174 -18.74 14.63 -2.59
N LYS A 175 -18.33 15.30 -3.67
CA LYS A 175 -16.98 15.88 -3.80
C LYS A 175 -16.66 16.90 -2.70
N GLN A 176 -17.60 17.77 -2.34
CA GLN A 176 -17.42 18.71 -1.23
C GLN A 176 -17.19 18.01 0.12
N LEU A 177 -17.76 16.81 0.28
CA LEU A 177 -17.57 15.97 1.46
C LEU A 177 -16.31 15.07 1.36
N GLY A 178 -15.51 15.24 0.31
CA GLY A 178 -14.24 14.54 0.12
C GLY A 178 -14.32 13.23 -0.66
N PHE A 179 -15.49 12.84 -1.17
CA PHE A 179 -15.63 11.64 -2.01
C PHE A 179 -15.02 11.85 -3.41
N THR A 180 -14.48 10.78 -3.99
CA THR A 180 -14.04 10.79 -5.39
C THR A 180 -15.24 10.49 -6.30
N ALA A 181 -16.11 11.48 -6.50
CA ALA A 181 -17.39 11.30 -7.21
C ALA A 181 -17.41 11.87 -8.64
N THR A 182 -17.94 11.11 -9.60
CA THR A 182 -18.18 11.53 -10.99
C THR A 182 -19.65 11.40 -11.38
N SER A 183 -20.13 12.25 -12.29
CA SER A 183 -21.48 12.11 -12.85
C SER A 183 -21.48 11.08 -13.98
N GLY A 184 -22.26 10.01 -13.82
CA GLY A 184 -22.61 9.03 -14.85
C GLY A 184 -23.76 9.48 -15.77
N GLY A 185 -24.40 10.61 -15.46
CA GLY A 185 -25.44 11.23 -16.29
C GLY A 185 -26.86 10.79 -15.95
N ASP A 186 -27.81 11.27 -16.74
CA ASP A 186 -29.25 11.00 -16.61
C ASP A 186 -29.63 9.80 -17.50
N ILE A 187 -30.44 8.87 -16.97
CA ILE A 187 -30.98 7.74 -17.74
C ILE A 187 -32.47 7.91 -18.01
N ALA A 188 -32.92 7.43 -19.17
CA ALA A 188 -34.30 7.62 -19.62
C ALA A 188 -35.33 6.86 -18.77
N LYS A 189 -34.96 5.68 -18.25
CA LYS A 189 -35.85 4.87 -17.42
C LYS A 189 -35.76 5.30 -15.96
N SER A 190 -36.84 5.90 -15.46
CA SER A 190 -36.92 6.30 -14.05
C SER A 190 -37.06 5.07 -13.14
N GLN A 191 -36.53 5.19 -11.91
CA GLN A 191 -36.58 4.15 -10.88
C GLN A 191 -37.02 4.77 -9.56
N THR A 192 -37.80 4.02 -8.78
CA THR A 192 -38.22 4.45 -7.45
C THR A 192 -37.09 4.25 -6.44
N THR A 193 -36.45 3.09 -6.49
CA THR A 193 -35.44 2.69 -5.52
C THR A 193 -34.09 3.29 -5.85
N THR A 194 -33.46 3.94 -4.86
CA THR A 194 -32.03 4.29 -4.91
C THR A 194 -31.21 3.05 -4.64
N SER A 195 -30.19 2.79 -5.46
CA SER A 195 -29.32 1.61 -5.28
C SER A 195 -27.85 1.97 -5.40
N ILE A 196 -27.02 1.24 -4.66
CA ILE A 196 -25.56 1.32 -4.70
C ILE A 196 -25.06 -0.05 -5.13
N LYS A 197 -24.47 -0.09 -6.32
CA LYS A 197 -23.75 -1.25 -6.80
C LYS A 197 -22.28 -1.12 -6.44
N TYR A 198 -21.65 -2.20 -6.01
CA TYR A 198 -20.23 -2.18 -5.64
C TYR A 198 -19.51 -3.43 -6.10
N LEU A 199 -18.23 -3.30 -6.46
CA LEU A 199 -17.36 -4.41 -6.77
C LEU A 199 -17.05 -5.18 -5.47
N PRO A 200 -17.10 -6.52 -5.44
CA PRO A 200 -16.74 -7.26 -4.23
C PRO A 200 -15.39 -6.83 -3.65
N GLY A 201 -15.33 -6.65 -2.32
CA GLY A 201 -14.21 -6.04 -1.61
C GLY A 201 -14.44 -4.57 -1.23
N PHE A 202 -15.40 -3.88 -1.86
CA PHE A 202 -15.73 -2.47 -1.59
C PHE A 202 -16.97 -2.29 -0.69
N GLU A 203 -17.32 -3.30 0.11
CA GLU A 203 -18.50 -3.31 0.98
C GLU A 203 -18.49 -2.12 1.96
N LYS A 204 -17.33 -1.85 2.58
CA LYS A 204 -17.20 -0.78 3.58
C LYS A 204 -17.35 0.61 2.94
N GLN A 205 -16.86 0.78 1.71
CA GLN A 205 -16.99 2.00 0.90
C GLN A 205 -18.45 2.22 0.48
N ALA A 206 -19.11 1.17 0.04
CA ALA A 206 -20.53 1.20 -0.30
C ALA A 206 -21.40 1.53 0.92
N ASP A 207 -21.10 0.97 2.09
CA ASP A 207 -21.81 1.28 3.33
C ASP A 207 -21.57 2.72 3.79
N LEU A 208 -20.32 3.22 3.75
CA LEU A 208 -20.04 4.63 4.06
C LEU A 208 -20.86 5.56 3.14
N LEU A 209 -20.87 5.29 1.84
CA LEU A 209 -21.66 6.06 0.88
C LEU A 209 -23.15 5.98 1.23
N ARG A 210 -23.69 4.77 1.47
CA ARG A 210 -25.09 4.55 1.85
C ARG A 210 -25.48 5.38 3.07
N ARG A 211 -24.64 5.40 4.12
CA ARG A 211 -24.86 6.18 5.34
C ARG A 211 -24.76 7.69 5.11
N GLN A 212 -24.09 8.14 4.06
CA GLN A 212 -24.05 9.54 3.64
C GLN A 212 -25.31 9.98 2.87
N LEU A 213 -26.16 9.06 2.43
CA LEU A 213 -27.39 9.40 1.71
C LEU A 213 -28.58 9.51 2.67
N GLY A 214 -29.45 10.48 2.39
CA GLY A 214 -30.77 10.55 2.98
C GLY A 214 -31.75 9.64 2.23
N GLY A 215 -32.59 8.93 3.00
CA GLY A 215 -33.53 7.93 2.48
C GLY A 215 -32.96 6.52 2.56
N ILE A 216 -33.62 5.57 1.89
CA ILE A 216 -33.18 4.17 1.83
C ILE A 216 -32.49 3.93 0.48
N ALA A 217 -31.27 3.40 0.55
CA ALA A 217 -30.51 2.93 -0.60
C ALA A 217 -30.16 1.45 -0.43
N GLU A 218 -30.54 0.64 -1.41
CA GLU A 218 -30.22 -0.78 -1.44
C GLU A 218 -28.76 -0.98 -1.90
N ILE A 219 -28.02 -1.88 -1.25
CA ILE A 219 -26.64 -2.20 -1.61
C ILE A 219 -26.59 -3.56 -2.29
N GLN A 220 -25.88 -3.65 -3.41
CA GLN A 220 -25.75 -4.89 -4.19
C GLN A 220 -24.32 -5.07 -4.73
N ALA A 221 -23.75 -6.26 -4.53
CA ALA A 221 -22.48 -6.62 -5.16
C ALA A 221 -22.65 -6.83 -6.68
N ASP A 222 -21.76 -6.27 -7.49
CA ASP A 222 -21.74 -6.39 -8.94
C ASP A 222 -20.32 -6.65 -9.43
N LYS A 223 -20.07 -7.91 -9.84
CA LYS A 223 -18.75 -8.37 -10.33
C LYS A 223 -18.38 -7.80 -11.69
N THR A 224 -19.31 -7.16 -12.40
CA THR A 224 -19.08 -6.59 -13.73
C THR A 224 -18.50 -5.18 -13.69
N LEU A 225 -18.46 -4.56 -12.50
CA LEU A 225 -17.84 -3.26 -12.30
C LEU A 225 -16.34 -3.33 -12.51
N LYS A 226 -15.76 -2.22 -12.96
CA LYS A 226 -14.32 -2.08 -13.13
C LYS A 226 -13.72 -1.55 -11.84
N SER A 227 -12.50 -1.97 -11.48
CA SER A 227 -11.78 -1.43 -10.32
C SER A 227 -11.54 0.10 -10.40
N SER A 228 -11.62 0.69 -11.60
CA SER A 228 -11.55 2.15 -11.79
C SER A 228 -12.85 2.89 -11.43
N ALA A 229 -13.97 2.18 -11.33
CA ALA A 229 -15.27 2.70 -10.91
C ALA A 229 -15.97 1.63 -10.03
N PRO A 230 -15.39 1.35 -8.85
CA PRO A 230 -15.78 0.20 -8.04
C PRO A 230 -17.12 0.40 -7.32
N VAL A 231 -17.65 1.62 -7.26
CA VAL A 231 -18.96 1.94 -6.69
C VAL A 231 -19.78 2.74 -7.69
N VAL A 232 -21.04 2.36 -7.89
CA VAL A 232 -22.01 3.06 -8.73
C VAL A 232 -23.26 3.36 -7.91
N LEU A 233 -23.59 4.64 -7.77
CA LEU A 233 -24.82 5.12 -7.13
C LEU A 233 -25.86 5.40 -8.21
N ILE A 234 -26.99 4.71 -8.16
CA ILE A 234 -28.15 4.94 -9.02
C ILE A 234 -29.22 5.63 -8.19
N LEU A 235 -29.47 6.91 -8.46
CA LEU A 235 -30.47 7.72 -7.76
C LEU A 235 -31.88 7.38 -8.24
N GLY A 236 -32.72 6.89 -7.34
CA GLY A 236 -34.16 6.73 -7.56
C GLY A 236 -34.96 7.83 -6.87
N SER A 237 -36.27 7.88 -7.07
CA SER A 237 -37.14 8.87 -6.40
C SER A 237 -37.16 8.74 -4.87
N SER A 238 -36.69 7.62 -4.30
CA SER A 238 -36.48 7.44 -2.85
C SER A 238 -35.32 8.26 -2.27
N PHE A 239 -34.46 8.84 -3.12
CA PHE A 239 -33.34 9.67 -2.70
C PHE A 239 -33.83 11.03 -2.18
N THR A 240 -33.47 11.37 -0.94
CA THR A 240 -33.90 12.63 -0.31
C THR A 240 -32.80 13.68 -0.20
N GLY A 241 -31.52 13.29 -0.30
CA GLY A 241 -30.41 14.23 -0.28
C GLY A 241 -29.09 13.58 0.12
N VAL A 242 -28.00 14.36 0.13
CA VAL A 242 -26.72 13.95 0.70
C VAL A 242 -26.59 14.62 2.08
N LEU A 243 -26.45 13.82 3.12
CA LEU A 243 -26.30 14.28 4.49
C LEU A 243 -24.94 14.97 4.68
N ALA A 244 -24.84 15.85 5.69
CA ALA A 244 -23.57 16.47 6.04
C ALA A 244 -22.59 15.45 6.66
N GLU A 245 -23.10 14.62 7.55
CA GLU A 245 -22.36 13.54 8.21
C GLU A 245 -23.04 12.19 7.92
N PRO A 246 -22.28 11.09 7.85
CA PRO A 246 -22.85 9.77 7.66
C PRO A 246 -23.63 9.36 8.90
N VAL A 247 -24.78 8.72 8.70
CA VAL A 247 -25.54 8.09 9.79
C VAL A 247 -24.59 7.12 10.54
N PRO A 248 -24.58 7.12 11.89
CA PRO A 248 -23.75 6.19 12.65
C PRO A 248 -24.04 4.74 12.27
N THR A 249 -23.02 3.89 12.27
CA THR A 249 -23.22 2.43 12.21
C THR A 249 -23.95 2.00 13.47
N SER A 250 -25.25 1.71 13.38
CA SER A 250 -25.97 1.05 14.47
C SER A 250 -25.34 -0.32 14.71
N SER A 251 -24.87 -0.56 15.93
CA SER A 251 -24.30 -1.83 16.36
C SER A 251 -25.40 -2.89 16.46
N THR A 252 -25.66 -3.61 15.37
CA THR A 252 -26.37 -4.90 15.45
C THR A 252 -25.32 -5.99 15.54
N THR A 253 -25.12 -6.50 16.76
CA THR A 253 -24.30 -7.66 17.11
C THR A 253 -24.64 -8.82 16.17
N THR A 254 -23.69 -9.25 15.34
CA THR A 254 -23.81 -10.48 14.56
C THR A 254 -22.90 -11.54 15.16
N THR A 255 -23.52 -12.68 15.39
CA THR A 255 -23.07 -13.93 15.99
C THR A 255 -21.75 -14.48 15.46
N THR A 256 -21.00 -15.03 16.41
CA THR A 256 -19.81 -15.88 16.31
C THR A 256 -19.89 -16.94 15.20
N GLY A 257 -18.86 -16.99 14.34
CA GLY A 257 -18.53 -18.11 13.46
C GLY A 257 -17.05 -18.50 13.62
N ALA A 258 -16.79 -19.78 13.83
CA ALA A 258 -15.55 -20.39 14.28
C ALA A 258 -14.35 -20.26 13.31
N PRO A 259 -13.09 -20.50 13.77
CA PRO A 259 -11.88 -20.31 12.98
C PRO A 259 -11.67 -21.47 11.99
N GLY A 260 -11.54 -21.16 10.70
CA GLY A 260 -11.08 -22.09 9.69
C GLY A 260 -9.55 -22.08 9.60
N SER A 261 -8.92 -23.21 9.92
CA SER A 261 -7.50 -23.48 9.65
C SER A 261 -7.20 -23.37 8.16
N SER A 262 -6.17 -22.61 7.79
CA SER A 262 -5.61 -22.61 6.43
C SER A 262 -4.23 -23.25 6.43
N THR A 263 -4.14 -24.44 5.83
CA THR A 263 -2.90 -25.15 5.53
C THR A 263 -2.18 -24.47 4.36
N SER A 264 -0.90 -24.16 4.53
CA SER A 264 -0.05 -23.60 3.48
C SER A 264 0.36 -24.67 2.48
N SER A 265 0.14 -24.43 1.19
CA SER A 265 0.79 -25.15 0.10
C SER A 265 1.49 -24.16 -0.83
N THR A 266 2.80 -24.39 -1.00
CA THR A 266 3.72 -23.66 -1.87
C THR A 266 3.70 -24.27 -3.27
N THR A 267 3.45 -23.46 -4.31
CA THR A 267 3.98 -23.63 -5.69
C THR A 267 3.52 -22.47 -6.61
N GLY A 268 4.46 -21.82 -7.32
CA GLY A 268 4.17 -20.93 -8.47
C GLY A 268 4.11 -19.41 -8.19
N PRO A 269 4.30 -18.55 -9.22
CA PRO A 269 4.65 -17.14 -9.06
C PRO A 269 3.53 -16.36 -8.38
N VAL A 270 3.89 -15.65 -7.30
CA VAL A 270 2.98 -14.90 -6.42
C VAL A 270 2.11 -13.95 -7.25
N THR A 271 0.83 -14.27 -7.38
CA THR A 271 -0.15 -13.54 -8.20
C THR A 271 -0.80 -12.37 -7.43
N THR A 272 -0.55 -12.27 -6.13
CA THR A 272 -1.11 -11.23 -5.25
C THR A 272 -0.17 -11.03 -4.05
N VAL A 273 0.28 -9.80 -3.79
CA VAL A 273 0.96 -9.50 -2.52
C VAL A 273 -0.11 -9.25 -1.47
N LYS A 274 -0.11 -10.05 -0.40
CA LYS A 274 -1.09 -9.93 0.69
C LYS A 274 -0.92 -8.57 1.40
N PRO A 275 -2.01 -7.86 1.74
CA PRO A 275 -1.92 -6.66 2.55
C PRO A 275 -1.33 -6.96 3.92
N GLY A 276 -0.50 -6.05 4.42
CA GLY A 276 -0.03 -6.07 5.80
C GLY A 276 1.48 -5.94 5.93
N GLU A 277 1.95 -6.23 7.14
CA GLU A 277 3.37 -6.28 7.45
C GLU A 277 4.08 -7.34 6.60
N VAL A 278 5.17 -6.94 5.97
CA VAL A 278 6.11 -7.84 5.30
C VAL A 278 6.96 -8.46 6.39
N THR A 279 6.44 -9.52 6.99
CA THR A 279 7.13 -10.28 8.04
C THR A 279 8.17 -11.24 7.49
N GLU A 280 8.07 -11.59 6.20
CA GLU A 280 8.95 -12.56 5.55
C GLU A 280 9.57 -11.98 4.28
N LEU A 281 10.90 -11.89 4.28
CA LEU A 281 11.67 -11.55 3.10
C LEU A 281 11.84 -12.84 2.26
N VAL A 282 11.59 -12.76 0.95
CA VAL A 282 11.79 -13.91 0.05
C VAL A 282 13.14 -13.85 -0.65
N GLY A 283 13.65 -15.02 -1.05
CA GLY A 283 14.94 -15.16 -1.72
C GLY A 283 16.10 -15.29 -0.74
N VAL A 284 17.32 -15.28 -1.28
CA VAL A 284 18.54 -15.39 -0.48
C VAL A 284 18.79 -14.08 0.23
N GLN A 285 18.77 -14.14 1.55
CA GLN A 285 18.93 -12.96 2.41
C GLN A 285 20.38 -12.87 2.92
N ALA A 286 20.96 -11.67 2.84
CA ALA A 286 22.07 -11.33 3.72
C ALA A 286 21.49 -11.14 5.13
N GLY A 287 21.72 -12.11 6.02
CA GLY A 287 21.27 -12.08 7.41
C GLY A 287 22.28 -11.40 8.35
N LYS A 288 21.90 -11.25 9.63
CA LYS A 288 22.86 -10.93 10.69
C LYS A 288 23.97 -12.00 10.69
N ALA A 289 25.18 -11.58 11.04
CA ALA A 289 26.28 -12.52 11.24
C ALA A 289 25.87 -13.60 12.26
N PRO A 290 26.25 -14.88 12.07
CA PRO A 290 26.05 -15.89 13.09
C PRO A 290 26.65 -15.46 14.44
N GLU A 291 26.08 -15.96 15.54
CA GLU A 291 26.58 -15.65 16.88
C GLU A 291 28.09 -15.99 17.00
N GLY A 292 28.88 -15.05 17.51
CA GLY A 292 30.35 -15.16 17.59
C GLY A 292 31.10 -14.77 16.31
N VAL A 293 30.42 -14.47 15.20
CA VAL A 293 31.03 -13.96 13.96
C VAL A 293 30.92 -12.44 13.92
N VAL A 294 32.05 -11.75 13.97
CA VAL A 294 32.11 -10.29 13.78
C VAL A 294 32.41 -10.01 12.30
N CYS A 295 31.40 -9.58 11.55
CA CYS A 295 31.64 -9.03 10.22
C CYS A 295 32.37 -7.68 10.35
N LYS A 296 33.62 -7.61 9.90
CA LYS A 296 34.41 -6.38 9.85
C LYS A 296 34.17 -5.63 8.53
#